data_AF-A0A0C3NLE5-F1
#
_entry.id   AF-A0A0C3NLE5-F1
#
_cell.length_a   1.000
_cell.length_b   1.000
_cell.length_c   1.000
_cell.angle_alpha   90.00
_cell.angle_beta   90.00
_cell.angle_gamma   90.00
#
_symmetry.space_group_name_H-M   'P 1'
#
loop_
_entity.id
_entity.type
_entity.pdbx_description
1 polymer ?
#
loop_
_entity_poly.entity_id
_entity_poly.type
_entity_poly.pdbx_seq_one_letter_code
_entity_poly.pdbx_strand_id
1 'polypeptide(L)'
;MSDSVQESKRHHEHHPHLDAKTRVVSNLDAKLANPLRGVPYETLMNEVEIFAQERGLSHLLPELKKGALVAQDADAYKQHDMFTDEDKKFLEDEVTHKWRQTGTLYYMVVMSSLAAAVQGMDEAVINGAQLFYPSQFGMDTTTSLIIRISAWRLVTWRR
;
A
#
# COMPACT_ATOMS: atom_id res chain seq x y z
N MET A 1 47.03 -49.56 14.59
CA MET A 1 45.95 -50.46 14.16
C MET A 1 44.83 -50.34 15.16
N SER A 2 43.75 -49.59 14.99
CA SER A 2 43.21 -48.82 13.85
C SER A 2 42.24 -47.82 14.52
N ASP A 3 42.39 -46.51 14.36
CA ASP A 3 41.87 -45.66 13.27
C ASP A 3 40.36 -45.74 13.04
N SER A 4 39.74 -44.54 13.03
CA SER A 4 38.51 -44.11 12.30
C SER A 4 37.14 -44.52 12.89
N VAL A 5 36.11 -43.68 13.07
CA VAL A 5 35.79 -42.29 12.66
C VAL A 5 34.75 -41.74 13.65
N GLN A 6 35.03 -40.61 14.31
CA GLN A 6 33.97 -39.74 14.85
C GLN A 6 33.44 -38.89 13.69
N GLU A 7 32.20 -39.14 13.29
CA GLU A 7 31.53 -38.42 12.22
C GLU A 7 31.24 -36.97 12.66
N SER A 8 32.13 -36.07 12.27
CA SER A 8 31.94 -34.63 12.41
C SER A 8 30.87 -34.17 11.42
N LYS A 9 29.60 -34.16 11.86
CA LYS A 9 28.52 -33.47 11.15
C LYS A 9 28.75 -31.96 11.23
N ARG A 10 29.63 -31.45 10.36
CA ARG A 10 29.68 -30.02 10.04
C ARG A 10 28.41 -29.66 9.27
N HIS A 11 27.45 -29.06 9.98
CA HIS A 11 26.37 -28.32 9.36
C HIS A 11 26.99 -27.24 8.47
N HIS A 12 27.02 -27.49 7.16
CA HIS A 12 27.27 -26.46 6.16
C HIS A 12 26.06 -25.53 6.19
N GLU A 13 26.21 -24.40 6.86
CA GLU A 13 25.29 -23.28 6.73
C GLU A 13 25.42 -22.77 5.28
N HIS A 14 24.49 -23.19 4.43
CA HIS A 14 24.40 -22.72 3.05
C HIS A 14 23.88 -21.28 3.09
N HIS A 15 24.77 -20.33 3.37
CA HIS A 15 24.47 -18.92 3.10
C HIS A 15 24.37 -18.78 1.58
N PRO A 16 23.17 -18.51 1.02
CA PRO A 16 23.09 -18.19 -0.40
C PRO A 16 23.95 -16.94 -0.61
N HIS A 17 24.95 -17.05 -1.49
CA HIS A 17 25.73 -15.93 -1.97
C HIS A 17 24.80 -15.07 -2.84
N LEU A 18 23.94 -14.30 -2.17
CA LEU A 18 23.07 -13.33 -2.81
C LEU A 18 23.95 -12.28 -3.46
N ASP A 19 23.92 -12.23 -4.79
CA ASP A 19 24.62 -11.25 -5.59
C ASP A 19 24.37 -9.84 -5.04
N ALA A 20 25.40 -9.00 -5.04
CA ALA A 20 25.32 -7.64 -4.48
C ALA A 20 24.13 -6.85 -5.05
N LYS A 21 23.76 -7.12 -6.32
CA LYS A 21 22.59 -6.55 -6.97
C LYS A 21 21.27 -6.99 -6.32
N THR A 22 21.13 -8.25 -5.95
CA THR A 22 19.94 -8.80 -5.28
C THR A 22 19.78 -8.22 -3.87
N ARG A 23 20.88 -8.02 -3.14
CA ARG A 23 20.86 -7.35 -1.82
C ARG A 23 20.44 -5.88 -1.90
N VAL A 24 20.84 -5.18 -2.96
CA VAL A 24 20.43 -3.79 -3.18
C VAL A 24 18.94 -3.74 -3.50
N VAL A 25 18.44 -4.61 -4.39
CA VAL A 25 17.01 -4.68 -4.72
C VAL A 25 16.18 -5.02 -3.48
N SER A 26 16.57 -6.02 -2.68
CA SER A 26 15.85 -6.36 -1.45
C SER A 26 15.86 -5.24 -0.41
N ASN A 27 16.93 -4.46 -0.33
CA ASN A 27 16.99 -3.28 0.55
C ASN A 27 16.10 -2.14 0.04
N LEU A 28 15.99 -1.97 -1.29
CA LEU A 28 15.06 -0.99 -1.88
C LEU A 28 13.61 -1.39 -1.62
N ASP A 29 13.27 -2.66 -1.78
CA ASP A 29 11.93 -3.18 -1.49
C ASP A 29 11.58 -3.05 0.01
N ALA A 30 12.54 -3.33 0.90
CA ALA A 30 12.35 -3.16 2.33
C ALA A 30 12.17 -1.68 2.74
N LYS A 31 12.94 -0.76 2.14
CA LYS A 31 12.75 0.68 2.33
C LYS A 31 11.44 1.19 1.73
N LEU A 32 10.98 0.60 0.62
CA LEU A 32 9.69 0.92 0.01
C LEU A 32 8.53 0.44 0.89
N ALA A 33 8.67 -0.73 1.52
CA ALA A 33 7.67 -1.29 2.43
C ALA A 33 7.58 -0.52 3.77
N ASN A 34 8.72 -0.10 4.33
CA ASN A 34 8.75 0.79 5.48
C ASN A 34 10.03 1.66 5.47
N PRO A 35 9.91 2.98 5.22
CA PRO A 35 11.07 3.87 5.13
C PRO A 35 11.77 4.08 6.49
N LEU A 36 11.09 3.82 7.60
CA LEU A 36 11.65 3.93 8.96
C LEU A 36 12.38 2.66 9.41
N ARG A 37 12.24 1.56 8.68
CA ARG A 37 12.82 0.25 9.05
C ARG A 37 14.34 0.29 8.88
N GLY A 38 15.06 0.14 10.00
CA GLY A 38 16.53 0.16 10.04
C GLY A 38 17.16 1.50 10.39
N VAL A 39 16.37 2.54 10.68
CA VAL A 39 16.87 3.78 11.27
C VAL A 39 17.20 3.52 12.76
N PRO A 40 18.39 3.87 13.26
CA PRO A 40 18.72 3.65 14.66
C PRO A 40 17.85 4.52 15.59
N TYR A 41 17.56 4.01 16.78
CA TYR A 41 16.66 4.63 17.76
C TYR A 41 16.95 6.12 18.00
N GLU A 42 18.22 6.48 18.22
CA GLU A 42 18.59 7.87 18.52
C GLU A 42 18.37 8.81 17.34
N THR A 43 18.65 8.35 16.12
CA THR A 43 18.39 9.13 14.89
C THR A 43 16.89 9.32 14.70
N LEU A 44 16.10 8.26 14.90
CA LEU A 44 14.63 8.34 14.80
C LEU A 44 14.06 9.34 15.82
N MET A 45 14.52 9.31 17.07
CA MET A 45 14.08 10.24 18.11
C MET A 45 14.44 11.69 17.77
N ASN A 46 15.66 11.93 17.28
CA ASN A 46 16.10 13.27 16.86
C ASN A 46 15.29 13.79 15.66
N GLU A 47 15.02 12.95 14.66
CA GLU A 47 14.19 13.31 13.51
C GLU A 47 12.76 13.67 13.93
N VAL A 48 12.19 12.94 14.89
CA VAL A 48 10.87 13.24 15.47
C VAL A 48 10.87 14.58 16.21
N GLU A 49 11.93 14.89 16.95
CA GLU A 49 12.06 16.18 17.65
C GLU A 49 12.16 17.34 16.67
N ILE A 50 12.97 17.21 15.62
CA ILE A 50 13.10 18.20 14.55
C ILE A 50 11.74 18.39 13.86
N PHE A 51 11.08 17.29 13.49
CA PHE A 51 9.75 17.32 12.86
C PHE A 51 8.71 18.01 13.75
N ALA A 52 8.71 17.72 15.04
CA ALA A 52 7.80 18.35 16.00
C ALA A 52 8.05 19.86 16.10
N GLN A 53 9.31 20.30 16.09
CA GLN A 53 9.65 21.72 16.11
C GLN A 53 9.26 22.43 14.81
N GLU A 54 9.58 21.84 13.65
CA GLU A 54 9.27 22.42 12.33
C GLU A 54 7.77 22.55 12.08
N ARG A 55 6.97 21.62 12.61
CA ARG A 55 5.51 21.59 12.44
C ARG A 55 4.75 22.25 13.60
N GLY A 56 5.45 22.74 14.63
CA GLY A 56 4.81 23.32 15.83
C GLY A 56 4.05 22.29 16.69
N LEU A 57 4.41 21.01 16.58
CA LEU A 57 3.82 19.87 17.30
C LEU A 57 4.58 19.50 18.57
N SER A 58 5.42 20.40 19.11
CA SER A 58 6.23 20.13 20.32
C SER A 58 5.41 19.69 21.54
N HIS A 59 4.12 20.07 21.61
CA HIS A 59 3.20 19.62 22.66
C HIS A 59 2.80 18.13 22.54
N LEU A 60 2.91 17.56 21.34
CA LEU A 60 2.61 16.17 21.01
C LEU A 60 3.86 15.30 20.86
N LEU A 61 5.03 15.85 21.18
CA LEU A 61 6.34 15.19 21.08
C LEU A 61 6.42 13.80 21.74
N PRO A 62 5.88 13.56 22.97
CA PRO A 62 5.90 12.21 23.54
C PRO A 62 5.06 11.20 22.74
N GLU A 63 3.94 11.65 22.17
CA GLU A 63 3.06 10.81 21.35
C GLU A 63 3.69 10.51 19.99
N LEU A 64 4.33 11.51 19.38
CA LEU A 64 5.06 11.34 18.12
C LEU A 64 6.23 10.36 18.27
N LYS A 65 6.92 10.36 19.41
CA LYS A 65 8.00 9.39 19.69
C LYS A 65 7.45 7.95 19.80
N LYS A 66 6.31 7.77 20.48
CA LYS A 66 5.61 6.48 20.53
C LYS A 66 5.17 6.03 19.13
N GLY A 67 4.51 6.91 18.39
CA GLY A 67 4.05 6.64 17.03
C GLY A 67 5.18 6.30 16.07
N ALA A 68 6.33 6.98 16.16
CA ALA A 68 7.49 6.69 15.32
C ALA A 68 8.06 5.28 15.56
N LEU A 69 8.07 4.80 16.81
CA LEU A 69 8.50 3.45 17.14
C LEU A 69 7.53 2.39 16.63
N VAL A 70 6.23 2.59 16.83
CA VAL A 70 5.21 1.67 16.30
C VAL A 70 5.20 1.67 14.77
N ALA A 71 5.47 2.82 14.13
CA ALA A 71 5.59 2.94 12.68
C ALA A 71 6.87 2.27 12.14
N GLN A 72 7.96 2.26 12.90
CA GLN A 72 9.18 1.53 12.55
C GLN A 72 8.98 0.00 12.67
N ASP A 73 8.40 -0.44 13.79
CA ASP A 73 8.10 -1.84 14.05
C ASP A 73 6.78 -1.96 14.81
N ALA A 74 5.82 -2.66 14.21
CA ALA A 74 4.51 -2.88 14.80
C ALA A 74 4.58 -3.64 16.13
N ASP A 75 5.63 -4.44 16.38
CA ASP A 75 5.84 -5.17 17.64
C ASP A 75 6.71 -4.40 18.65
N ALA A 76 7.14 -3.16 18.36
CA ALA A 76 8.00 -2.36 19.24
C ALA A 76 7.39 -2.13 20.64
N TYR A 77 6.06 -2.10 20.75
CA TYR A 77 5.35 -1.89 22.03
C TYR A 77 5.56 -3.02 23.05
N LYS A 78 6.02 -4.21 22.60
CA LYS A 78 6.32 -5.35 23.47
C LYS A 78 7.71 -5.26 24.10
N GLN A 79 8.63 -4.54 23.46
CA GLN A 79 10.05 -4.50 23.83
C GLN A 79 10.44 -3.23 24.60
N HIS A 80 9.66 -2.15 24.46
CA HIS A 80 9.95 -0.87 25.08
C HIS A 80 8.99 -0.54 26.23
N ASP A 81 9.56 -0.11 27.37
CA ASP A 81 8.82 0.22 28.60
C ASP A 81 8.13 1.61 28.57
N MET A 82 8.21 2.31 27.45
CA MET A 82 7.60 3.63 27.28
C MET A 82 6.09 3.59 27.00
N PHE A 83 5.52 2.40 26.83
CA PHE A 83 4.09 2.20 26.56
C PHE A 83 3.37 1.78 27.85
N THR A 84 2.31 2.50 28.19
CA THR A 84 1.43 2.14 29.31
C THR A 84 0.71 0.82 29.01
N ASP A 85 0.27 0.09 30.04
CA ASP A 85 -0.53 -1.14 29.82
C ASP A 85 -1.82 -0.88 29.04
N GLU A 86 -2.41 0.32 29.17
CA GLU A 86 -3.54 0.74 28.34
C GLU A 86 -3.15 0.89 26.86
N ASP A 87 -2.01 1.52 26.57
CA ASP A 87 -1.49 1.70 25.21
C ASP A 87 -1.25 0.33 24.54
N LYS A 88 -0.66 -0.62 25.27
CA LYS A 88 -0.43 -1.99 24.79
C LYS A 88 -1.73 -2.69 24.44
N LYS A 89 -2.75 -2.57 25.30
CA LYS A 89 -4.07 -3.18 25.06
C LYS A 89 -4.73 -2.59 23.81
N PHE A 90 -4.68 -1.29 23.60
CA PHE A 90 -5.22 -0.67 22.37
C PHE A 90 -4.51 -1.14 21.11
N LEU A 91 -3.17 -1.25 21.15
CA LEU A 91 -2.37 -1.76 20.04
C LEU A 91 -2.64 -3.25 19.76
N GLU A 92 -2.83 -4.07 20.79
CA GLU A 92 -3.24 -5.47 20.64
C GLU A 92 -4.65 -5.60 20.07
N ASP A 93 -5.58 -4.76 20.53
CA ASP A 93 -6.95 -4.70 20.02
C ASP A 93 -6.97 -4.31 18.54
N GLU A 94 -6.09 -3.41 18.09
CA GLU A 94 -5.95 -3.02 16.68
C GLU A 94 -5.51 -4.20 15.80
N VAL A 95 -4.49 -4.95 16.24
CA VAL A 95 -4.00 -6.13 15.50
C VAL A 95 -5.06 -7.22 15.42
N THR A 96 -5.77 -7.47 16.53
CA THR A 96 -6.80 -8.51 16.61
C THR A 96 -8.08 -8.12 15.86
N HIS A 97 -8.40 -6.82 15.80
CA HIS A 97 -9.62 -6.27 15.17
C HIS A 97 -9.33 -5.44 13.92
N LYS A 98 -8.39 -5.88 13.07
CA LYS A 98 -7.99 -5.21 11.82
C LYS A 98 -9.13 -4.83 10.85
N TRP A 99 -10.31 -5.44 11.01
CA TRP A 99 -11.49 -5.22 10.17
C TRP A 99 -12.60 -4.43 10.85
N ARG A 100 -12.36 -3.87 12.04
CA ARG A 100 -13.36 -3.10 12.80
C ARG A 100 -13.40 -1.65 12.32
N GLN A 101 -13.66 -1.47 11.03
CA GLN A 101 -13.79 -0.15 10.42
C GLN A 101 -15.25 0.30 10.39
N THR A 102 -15.48 1.61 10.47
CA THR A 102 -16.83 2.20 10.47
C THR A 102 -17.60 1.75 9.22
N GLY A 103 -18.85 1.30 9.40
CA GLY A 103 -19.71 0.80 8.32
C GLY A 103 -19.80 1.73 7.10
N THR A 104 -19.69 3.04 7.32
CA THR A 104 -19.62 4.08 6.29
C THR A 104 -18.53 3.84 5.23
N LEU A 105 -17.36 3.32 5.60
CA LEU A 105 -16.30 3.03 4.62
C LEU A 105 -16.76 1.93 3.64
N TYR A 106 -17.35 0.85 4.18
CA TYR A 106 -17.87 -0.23 3.35
C TYR A 106 -18.97 0.27 2.41
N TYR A 107 -19.88 1.14 2.89
CA TYR A 107 -20.87 1.77 2.04
C TYR A 107 -20.23 2.59 0.91
N MET A 108 -19.21 3.41 1.20
CA MET A 108 -18.53 4.20 0.19
C MET A 108 -17.87 3.33 -0.89
N VAL A 109 -17.17 2.27 -0.48
CA VAL A 109 -16.51 1.33 -1.40
C VAL A 109 -17.53 0.61 -2.29
N VAL A 110 -18.62 0.13 -1.72
CA VAL A 110 -19.69 -0.56 -2.47
C VAL A 110 -20.35 0.40 -3.45
N MET A 111 -20.73 1.61 -3.00
CA MET A 111 -21.36 2.62 -3.84
C MET A 111 -20.45 3.05 -4.99
N SER A 112 -19.15 3.27 -4.72
CA SER A 112 -18.17 3.60 -5.75
C SER A 112 -17.98 2.47 -6.77
N SER A 113 -17.94 1.23 -6.30
CA SER A 113 -17.81 0.05 -7.17
C SER A 113 -19.04 -0.13 -8.07
N LEU A 114 -20.24 0.07 -7.53
CA LEU A 114 -21.50 0.02 -8.29
C LEU A 114 -21.57 1.15 -9.32
N ALA A 115 -21.20 2.37 -8.95
CA ALA A 115 -21.17 3.50 -9.88
C ALA A 115 -20.23 3.23 -11.07
N ALA A 116 -19.04 2.69 -10.80
CA ALA A 116 -18.10 2.31 -11.86
C ALA A 116 -18.65 1.19 -12.76
N ALA A 117 -19.35 0.20 -12.18
CA ALA A 117 -19.97 -0.88 -12.94
C ALA A 117 -21.11 -0.38 -13.84
N VAL A 118 -21.97 0.51 -13.34
CA VAL A 118 -23.04 1.13 -14.13
C VAL A 118 -22.46 1.99 -15.26
N GLN A 119 -21.42 2.79 -14.98
CA GLN A 119 -20.75 3.57 -16.02
C GLN A 119 -20.16 2.69 -17.12
N GLY A 120 -19.51 1.57 -16.75
CA GLY A 120 -18.99 0.61 -17.71
C GLY A 120 -20.09 -0.08 -18.53
N MET A 121 -21.23 -0.38 -17.91
CA MET A 121 -22.40 -0.94 -18.59
C MET A 121 -23.01 0.05 -19.59
N ASP A 122 -23.17 1.31 -19.21
CA ASP A 122 -23.75 2.35 -20.07
C ASP A 122 -22.89 2.60 -21.32
N GLU A 123 -21.56 2.65 -21.18
CA GLU A 123 -20.65 2.73 -22.33
C GLU A 123 -20.74 1.49 -23.24
N ALA A 124 -20.81 0.29 -22.66
CA ALA A 124 -20.91 -0.95 -23.42
C ALA A 124 -22.22 -1.04 -24.22
N VAL A 125 -23.34 -0.60 -23.64
CA VAL A 125 -24.66 -0.57 -24.30
C VAL A 125 -24.67 0.41 -25.46
N ILE A 126 -24.10 1.60 -25.30
CA ILE A 126 -24.01 2.61 -26.38
C ILE A 126 -23.13 2.08 -27.53
N ASN A 127 -21.98 1.48 -27.22
CA ASN A 127 -21.09 0.90 -28.23
C ASN A 127 -21.74 -0.30 -28.95
N GLY A 128 -22.47 -1.15 -28.22
CA GLY A 128 -23.24 -2.25 -28.80
C GLY A 128 -24.36 -1.77 -29.71
N ALA A 129 -25.09 -0.71 -29.32
CA ALA A 129 -26.12 -0.09 -30.14
C ALA A 129 -25.55 0.48 -31.45
N GLN A 130 -24.39 1.14 -31.41
CA GLN A 130 -23.74 1.64 -32.62
C GLN A 130 -23.33 0.53 -33.61
N LEU A 131 -23.07 -0.70 -33.15
CA LEU A 131 -22.78 -1.84 -34.03
C LEU A 131 -24.04 -2.46 -34.63
N PHE A 132 -25.15 -2.48 -33.89
CA PHE A 132 -26.38 -3.19 -34.29
C PHE A 132 -27.34 -2.34 -35.14
N TYR A 133 -27.55 -1.07 -34.78
CA TYR A 133 -28.59 -0.25 -35.40
C TYR A 133 -28.31 0.27 -36.84
N PRO A 134 -27.06 0.51 -37.30
CA PRO A 134 -26.83 1.10 -38.63
C PRO A 134 -27.34 0.23 -39.79
N SER A 135 -27.24 -1.10 -39.66
CA SER A 135 -27.68 -2.05 -40.71
C SER A 135 -29.20 -2.12 -40.88
N GLN A 136 -29.96 -1.79 -39.83
CA GLN A 136 -31.44 -1.85 -39.82
C GLN A 136 -32.08 -0.55 -40.36
N PHE A 137 -31.39 0.58 -40.25
CA PHE A 137 -31.90 1.89 -40.67
C PHE A 137 -31.37 2.38 -42.02
N GLY A 138 -30.61 1.57 -42.76
CA GLY A 138 -30.17 1.87 -44.12
C GLY A 138 -29.25 3.09 -44.25
N MET A 139 -28.61 3.52 -43.16
CA MET A 139 -27.72 4.69 -43.13
C MET A 139 -26.26 4.23 -43.25
N ASP A 140 -25.84 3.92 -44.47
CA ASP A 140 -24.41 3.85 -44.77
C ASP A 140 -23.93 5.27 -45.13
N THR A 141 -22.86 5.74 -44.48
CA THR A 141 -22.05 6.95 -44.79
C THR A 141 -22.24 8.27 -44.00
N THR A 142 -23.37 8.64 -43.38
CA THR A 142 -23.45 9.95 -42.68
C THR A 142 -22.90 9.94 -41.23
N THR A 143 -22.87 8.78 -40.57
CA THR A 143 -22.47 8.63 -39.15
C THR A 143 -20.97 8.87 -38.90
N SER A 144 -20.12 8.77 -39.93
CA SER A 144 -18.66 8.90 -39.82
C SER A 144 -18.19 10.31 -39.43
N LEU A 145 -18.88 11.36 -39.86
CA LEU A 145 -18.49 12.74 -39.57
C LEU A 145 -18.93 13.22 -38.18
N ILE A 146 -20.06 12.74 -37.68
CA ILE A 146 -20.59 13.15 -36.37
C ILE A 146 -19.77 12.50 -35.25
N ILE A 147 -19.41 11.22 -35.37
CA ILE A 147 -18.60 10.51 -34.37
C ILE A 147 -17.20 11.14 -34.20
N ARG A 148 -16.58 11.60 -35.29
CA ARG A 148 -15.24 12.22 -35.24
C ARG A 148 -15.24 13.56 -34.49
N ILE A 149 -16.33 14.33 -34.55
CA ILE A 149 -16.45 15.61 -33.84
C ILE A 149 -16.72 15.38 -32.34
N SER A 150 -17.51 14.36 -31.98
CA SER A 150 -17.79 14.01 -30.58
C SER A 150 -16.55 13.45 -29.86
N ALA A 151 -15.79 12.58 -30.55
CA ALA A 151 -14.57 11.97 -29.99
C ALA A 151 -13.48 13.01 -29.68
N TRP A 152 -13.34 14.04 -30.53
CA TRP A 152 -12.37 15.13 -30.28
C TRP A 152 -12.76 15.99 -29.07
N ARG A 153 -14.06 16.16 -28.80
CA ARG A 153 -14.57 16.90 -27.64
C ARG A 153 -14.45 16.13 -26.31
N LEU A 154 -14.53 14.80 -26.34
CA LEU A 154 -14.35 13.94 -25.17
C LEU A 154 -12.87 13.76 -24.77
N VAL A 155 -11.95 13.67 -25.74
CA VAL A 155 -10.51 13.57 -25.47
C VAL A 155 -9.92 14.86 -24.89
N THR A 156 -10.50 16.01 -25.21
CA THR A 156 -10.05 17.32 -24.73
C THR A 156 -10.59 17.71 -23.35
N TRP A 157 -11.62 17.02 -22.85
CA TRP A 157 -12.19 17.25 -21.50
C TRP A 157 -11.61 16.32 -20.41
N ARG A 158 -10.81 15.33 -20.80
CA ARG A 158 -10.07 14.42 -19.90
C ARG A 158 -8.58 14.77 -19.86
N ARG A 159 -8.26 16.07 -19.77
CA ARG A 159 -6.93 16.56 -19.44
C ARG A 159 -7.05 17.76 -18.50
#